data_AF-A0A5Q4H3A1-F1
#
_entry.id   AF-A0A5Q4H3A1-F1
#
_cell.length_a   1.000
_cell.length_b   1.000
_cell.length_c   1.000
_cell.angle_alpha   90.00
_cell.angle_beta   90.00
_cell.angle_gamma   90.00
#
_symmetry.space_group_name_H-M   'P 1'
#
loop_
_entity.id
_entity.type
_entity.pdbx_description
1 polymer ?
#
loop_
_entity_poly.entity_id
_entity_poly.type
_entity_poly.pdbx_seq_one_letter_code
_entity_poly.pdbx_strand_id
1 'polypeptide(L)'
;MLAYYVQWHMMEAWRPLLFADEDQAGKTTRNPVAAAERSEPALQKVHSKRLEDDSKVHSFRTLLDDLACIVSNVCRCPGLGPEAPTFNKITAPNPKQQKALQLLQEISL
;
A
#
# COMPACT_ATOMS: atom_id res chain seq x y z
N MET A 1 5.52 -19.95 7.63
CA MET A 1 5.24 -19.87 6.17
C MET A 1 4.03 -19.00 5.83
N LEU A 2 3.05 -18.80 6.72
CA LEU A 2 1.83 -18.01 6.41
C LEU A 2 2.09 -16.50 6.17
N ALA A 3 2.96 -15.87 6.96
CA ALA A 3 3.22 -14.42 6.86
C ALA A 3 3.79 -14.00 5.49
N TYR A 4 4.68 -14.82 4.92
CA TYR A 4 5.24 -14.57 3.58
C TYR A 4 4.20 -14.70 2.47
N TYR A 5 3.25 -15.64 2.62
CA TYR A 5 2.16 -15.80 1.66
C TYR A 5 1.23 -14.58 1.68
N VAL A 6 0.86 -14.11 2.88
CA VAL A 6 0.07 -12.88 3.03
C VAL A 6 0.82 -11.68 2.46
N GLN A 7 2.10 -11.52 2.79
CA GLN A 7 2.93 -10.44 2.27
C GLN A 7 3.00 -10.47 0.73
N TRP A 8 3.17 -11.66 0.13
CA TRP A 8 3.21 -11.80 -1.32
C TRP A 8 1.92 -11.31 -1.97
N HIS A 9 0.75 -11.75 -1.46
CA HIS A 9 -0.55 -11.28 -1.97
C HIS A 9 -0.76 -9.78 -1.79
N MET A 10 -0.37 -9.22 -0.65
CA MET A 10 -0.39 -7.78 -0.43
C MET A 10 0.50 -7.04 -1.44
N MET A 11 1.70 -7.56 -1.72
CA MET A 11 2.60 -6.97 -2.70
C MET A 11 2.07 -7.07 -4.13
N GLU A 12 1.39 -8.16 -4.49
CA GLU A 12 0.72 -8.29 -5.79
C GLU A 12 -0.40 -7.25 -5.95
N ALA A 13 -1.29 -7.13 -4.96
CA ALA A 13 -2.36 -6.13 -4.97
C ALA A 13 -1.82 -4.70 -4.99
N TRP A 14 -0.71 -4.43 -4.29
CA TRP A 14 -0.12 -3.11 -4.19
C TRP A 14 0.89 -2.76 -5.29
N ARG A 15 1.07 -3.58 -6.33
CA ARG A 15 1.96 -3.25 -7.47
C ARG A 15 1.79 -1.81 -8.00
N PRO A 16 0.57 -1.25 -8.10
CA PRO A 16 0.39 0.14 -8.53
C PRO A 16 1.05 1.18 -7.61
N LEU A 17 1.19 0.87 -6.31
CA LEU A 17 1.73 1.78 -5.29
C LEU A 17 3.21 1.53 -4.96
N LEU A 18 3.73 0.36 -5.33
CA LEU A 18 5.07 -0.10 -4.98
C LEU A 18 6.08 0.11 -6.10
N PHE A 19 7.37 0.00 -5.77
CA PHE A 19 8.45 -0.24 -6.74
C PHE A 19 8.34 -1.68 -7.30
N ALA A 20 7.26 -1.94 -8.02
CA ALA A 20 6.98 -3.21 -8.65
C ALA A 20 6.49 -2.95 -10.07
N ASP A 21 6.92 -3.82 -10.97
CA ASP A 21 6.42 -3.83 -12.34
C ASP A 21 4.96 -4.25 -12.36
N GLU A 22 4.11 -3.47 -13.01
CA GLU A 22 2.67 -3.76 -13.14
C GLU A 22 2.37 -4.70 -14.30
N ASP A 23 3.23 -4.76 -15.33
CA ASP A 23 3.03 -5.62 -16.50
C ASP A 23 3.25 -7.10 -16.14
N GLN A 24 2.18 -7.76 -15.67
CA GLN A 24 2.20 -9.20 -15.40
C GLN A 24 1.97 -10.01 -16.67
N ALA A 25 1.22 -9.47 -17.64
CA ALA A 25 0.91 -10.18 -18.88
C ALA A 25 2.18 -10.45 -19.69
N GLY A 26 3.08 -9.46 -19.79
CA GLY A 26 4.38 -9.62 -20.44
C GLY A 26 5.28 -10.68 -19.81
N LYS A 27 5.10 -11.00 -18.52
CA LYS A 27 5.88 -12.07 -17.86
C LYS A 27 5.47 -13.47 -18.29
N THR A 28 4.21 -13.66 -18.68
CA THR A 28 3.66 -14.97 -19.06
C THR A 28 4.19 -15.45 -20.41
N THR A 29 4.51 -14.52 -21.32
CA THR A 29 4.90 -14.82 -22.71
C THR A 29 6.39 -14.67 -22.98
N ARG A 30 7.15 -14.14 -22.02
CA ARG A 30 8.59 -13.92 -22.15
C ARG A 30 9.37 -15.24 -22.19
N ASN A 31 10.54 -15.22 -22.85
CA ASN A 31 11.51 -16.31 -22.78
C ASN A 31 11.95 -16.56 -21.32
N PRO A 32 11.74 -17.77 -20.76
CA PRO A 32 12.00 -18.05 -19.35
C PRO A 32 13.48 -18.04 -18.97
N VAL A 33 14.39 -18.23 -19.93
CA VAL A 33 15.84 -18.32 -19.69
C VAL A 33 16.57 -17.03 -20.08
N ALA A 34 15.92 -16.16 -20.85
CA ALA A 34 16.46 -14.82 -21.14
C ALA A 34 16.41 -13.92 -19.91
N ALA A 35 17.27 -12.90 -19.90
CA ALA A 35 17.30 -11.90 -18.84
C ALA A 35 15.93 -11.21 -18.68
N ALA A 36 15.59 -10.85 -17.44
CA ALA A 36 14.36 -10.14 -17.15
C ALA A 36 14.42 -8.69 -17.62
N GLU A 37 13.53 -8.32 -18.52
CA GLU A 37 13.32 -6.93 -18.91
C GLU A 37 12.19 -6.33 -18.07
N ARG A 38 12.41 -5.08 -17.63
CA ARG A 38 11.42 -4.30 -16.89
C ARG A 38 10.58 -3.50 -17.88
N SER A 39 9.29 -3.36 -17.62
CA SER A 39 8.42 -2.54 -18.45
C SER A 39 8.80 -1.06 -18.39
N GLU A 40 8.40 -0.31 -19.43
CA GLU A 40 8.62 1.13 -19.47
C GLU A 40 7.98 1.87 -18.28
N PRO A 41 6.72 1.59 -17.86
CA PRO A 41 6.15 2.17 -16.64
C PRO A 41 6.97 1.85 -15.38
N ALA A 42 7.51 0.63 -15.27
CA ALA A 42 8.34 0.25 -14.13
C ALA A 42 9.66 1.05 -14.09
N LEU A 43 10.29 1.28 -15.25
CA LEU A 43 11.48 2.11 -15.35
C LEU A 43 11.16 3.58 -15.02
N GLN A 44 10.03 4.10 -15.51
CA GLN A 44 9.58 5.46 -15.18
C GLN A 44 9.40 5.64 -13.67
N LYS A 45 8.73 4.71 -12.98
CA LYS A 45 8.61 4.72 -11.50
C LYS A 45 9.97 4.72 -10.80
N VAL A 46 10.93 3.93 -11.29
CA VAL A 46 12.28 3.87 -10.71
C VAL A 46 13.02 5.20 -10.86
N HIS A 47 12.91 5.84 -12.04
CA HIS A 47 13.59 7.09 -12.32
C HIS A 47 12.95 8.29 -11.61
N SER A 48 11.62 8.43 -11.68
CA SER A 48 10.90 9.55 -11.08
C SER A 48 10.73 9.41 -9.56
N LYS A 49 10.68 8.16 -9.07
CA LYS A 49 10.22 7.81 -7.71
C LYS A 49 8.83 8.37 -7.39
N ARG A 50 8.04 8.65 -8.43
CA ARG A 50 6.68 9.19 -8.37
C ARG A 50 5.73 8.36 -9.22
N LEU A 51 4.49 8.31 -8.76
CA LEU A 51 3.35 7.76 -9.48
C LEU A 51 2.80 8.83 -10.45
N GLU A 52 1.88 8.42 -11.32
CA GLU A 52 1.23 9.32 -12.30
C GLU A 52 0.49 10.49 -11.64
N ASP A 53 0.04 10.33 -10.40
CA ASP A 53 -0.60 11.38 -9.58
C ASP A 53 0.40 12.27 -8.83
N ASP A 54 1.69 12.23 -9.20
CA ASP A 54 2.83 12.92 -8.56
C ASP A 54 3.13 12.47 -7.10
N SER A 55 2.36 11.53 -6.56
CA SER A 55 2.63 11.00 -5.22
C SER A 55 3.86 10.07 -5.22
N LYS A 56 4.54 9.97 -4.07
CA LYS A 56 5.78 9.15 -3.95
C LYS A 56 5.50 7.66 -4.15
N VAL A 57 6.34 6.96 -4.89
CA VAL A 57 6.31 5.48 -4.93
C VAL A 57 6.81 4.92 -3.58
N HIS A 58 6.26 3.80 -3.12
CA HIS A 58 6.64 3.18 -1.85
C HIS A 58 7.46 1.89 -2.01
N SER A 59 8.32 1.62 -1.04
CA SER A 59 8.65 0.22 -0.69
C SER A 59 7.55 -0.35 0.20
N PHE A 60 7.46 -1.69 0.29
CA PHE A 60 6.48 -2.35 1.16
C PHE A 60 6.50 -1.79 2.59
N ARG A 61 7.70 -1.62 3.17
CA ARG A 61 7.86 -1.04 4.51
C ARG A 61 7.32 0.39 4.60
N THR A 62 7.69 1.26 3.67
CA THR A 62 7.23 2.66 3.72
C THR A 62 5.73 2.80 3.48
N LEU A 63 5.09 1.85 2.79
CA LEU A 63 3.63 1.84 2.65
C LEU A 63 2.96 1.39 3.94
N LEU A 64 3.53 0.41 4.65
CA LEU A 64 3.06 0.04 5.98
C LEU A 64 3.24 1.18 6.99
N ASP A 65 4.37 1.89 6.93
CA ASP A 65 4.61 3.06 7.78
C ASP A 65 3.59 4.18 7.50
N ASP A 66 3.21 4.40 6.23
CA ASP A 66 2.16 5.35 5.84
C ASP A 66 0.78 4.90 6.37
N LEU A 67 0.44 3.63 6.23
CA LEU A 67 -0.82 3.06 6.74
C LEU A 67 -0.87 3.04 8.27
N ALA A 68 0.26 2.92 8.96
CA ALA A 68 0.34 2.95 10.43
C ALA A 68 -0.10 4.29 11.03
N CYS A 69 -0.19 5.36 10.23
CA CYS A 69 -0.80 6.62 10.65
C CYS A 69 -2.33 6.53 10.85
N ILE A 70 -2.98 5.46 10.37
CA ILE A 70 -4.38 5.18 10.69
C ILE A 70 -4.45 4.52 12.07
N VAL A 71 -4.80 5.32 13.07
CA VAL A 71 -4.89 4.86 14.46
C VAL A 71 -6.30 4.95 15.01
N SER A 72 -6.61 4.08 15.99
CA SER A 72 -7.80 4.17 16.84
C SER A 72 -7.43 4.89 18.13
N ASN A 73 -7.96 6.10 18.32
CA ASN A 73 -7.68 6.92 19.49
C ASN A 73 -8.83 6.83 20.50
N VAL A 74 -8.50 6.66 21.77
CA VAL A 74 -9.45 6.83 22.88
C VAL A 74 -9.48 8.32 23.25
N CYS A 75 -10.59 8.99 22.98
CA CYS A 75 -10.78 10.40 23.21
C CYS A 75 -11.64 10.66 24.46
N ARG A 76 -11.40 11.81 25.09
CA ARG A 76 -12.23 12.39 26.16
C ARG A 76 -12.67 13.77 25.74
N CYS A 77 -13.90 14.13 26.06
CA CYS A 77 -14.41 15.47 25.82
C CYS A 77 -13.73 16.48 26.76
N PRO A 78 -13.11 17.55 26.23
CA PRO A 78 -12.51 18.58 27.06
C PRO A 78 -13.56 19.24 27.97
N GLY A 79 -13.20 19.55 29.21
CA GLY A 79 -14.04 20.30 30.15
C GLY A 79 -14.97 19.47 31.04
N LEU A 80 -15.06 18.14 30.86
CA LEU A 80 -15.93 17.26 31.67
C LEU A 80 -15.21 16.54 32.83
N GLY A 81 -13.92 16.82 33.06
CA GLY A 81 -13.14 16.25 34.16
C GLY A 81 -12.65 14.80 33.92
N PRO A 82 -11.96 14.20 34.89
CA PRO A 82 -11.31 12.89 34.74
C PRO A 82 -12.27 11.70 34.67
N GLU A 83 -13.51 11.84 35.15
CA GLU A 83 -14.57 10.81 35.14
C GLU A 83 -15.45 10.87 33.87
N ALA A 84 -15.12 11.74 32.92
CA ALA A 84 -15.88 11.88 31.69
C ALA A 84 -15.86 10.59 30.84
N PRO A 85 -16.98 10.23 30.19
CA PRO A 85 -17.03 9.07 29.31
C PRO A 85 -16.03 9.20 28.16
N THR A 86 -15.38 8.09 27.82
CA THR A 86 -14.47 7.99 26.68
C THR A 86 -15.17 7.44 25.45
N PHE A 87 -14.67 7.79 24.26
CA PHE A 87 -15.11 7.19 23.00
C PHE A 87 -13.92 6.94 22.07
N ASN A 88 -14.09 6.00 21.13
CA ASN A 88 -13.06 5.70 20.14
C ASN A 88 -13.25 6.53 18.88
N LYS A 89 -12.15 7.05 18.34
CA LYS A 89 -12.12 7.78 17.06
C LYS A 89 -11.01 7.21 16.18
N ILE A 90 -11.38 6.74 15.00
CA ILE A 90 -10.44 6.28 13.98
C ILE A 90 -10.01 7.48 13.12
N THR A 91 -8.72 7.54 12.81
CA THR A 91 -8.18 8.55 11.89
C THR A 91 -8.71 8.30 10.48
N ALA A 92 -9.27 9.33 9.83
CA ALA A 92 -9.74 9.20 8.46
C ALA A 92 -8.54 8.98 7.52
N PRO A 93 -8.55 7.95 6.67
CA PRO A 93 -7.45 7.70 5.75
C PRO A 93 -7.37 8.81 4.70
N ASN A 94 -6.16 9.19 4.33
CA ASN A 94 -5.94 10.04 3.16
C ASN A 94 -6.24 9.26 1.86
N PRO A 95 -6.35 9.93 0.68
CA PRO A 95 -6.71 9.25 -0.57
C PRO A 95 -5.80 8.07 -0.94
N LYS A 96 -4.51 8.15 -0.60
CA LYS A 96 -3.53 7.10 -0.88
C LYS A 96 -3.70 5.89 0.03
N GLN A 97 -3.85 6.14 1.32
CA GLN A 97 -4.16 5.12 2.31
C GLN A 97 -5.47 4.41 1.96
N GLN A 98 -6.49 5.17 1.55
CA GLN A 98 -7.77 4.61 1.09
C GLN A 98 -7.59 3.71 -0.15
N LYS A 99 -6.85 4.16 -1.16
CA LYS A 99 -6.52 3.35 -2.35
C LYS A 99 -5.78 2.06 -1.97
N ALA A 100 -4.81 2.13 -1.06
CA ALA A 100 -4.10 0.94 -0.58
C ALA A 100 -5.04 -0.07 0.11
N LEU A 101 -5.98 0.39 0.94
CA LEU A 101 -6.97 -0.47 1.59
C LEU A 101 -7.95 -1.09 0.58
N GLN A 102 -8.37 -0.33 -0.44
CA GLN A 102 -9.24 -0.82 -1.51
C GLN A 102 -8.58 -1.94 -2.31
N LEU A 103 -7.32 -1.77 -2.72
CA LEU A 103 -6.57 -2.80 -3.45
C LEU A 103 -6.48 -4.12 -2.66
N LEU A 104 -6.39 -4.06 -1.31
CA LEU A 104 -6.40 -5.28 -0.50
C LEU A 104 -7.74 -6.01 -0.52
N GLN A 105 -8.85 -5.31 -0.73
CA GLN A 105 -10.18 -5.93 -0.79
C GLN A 105 -10.40 -6.73 -2.08
N GLU A 106 -9.57 -6.49 -3.11
CA GLU A 106 -9.60 -7.20 -4.39
C GLU A 106 -8.86 -8.55 -4.34
N ILE A 107 -8.14 -8.84 -3.25
CA ILE A 107 -7.43 -10.11 -3.09
C ILE A 107 -8.46 -11.24 -2.96
N SER A 108 -8.46 -12.13 -3.95
CA SER A 108 -9.20 -13.39 -3.93
C SER A 108 -8.22 -14.54 -3.69
N LEU A 109 -8.52 -15.37 -2.68
CA LEU A 109 -7.70 -16.52 -2.25
C LEU A 109 -8.35 -17.84 -2.67
#